data_AF-A0A7W1W207-F1
#
_entry.id   AF-A0A7W1W207-F1
#
_cell.length_a   1.000
_cell.length_b   1.000
_cell.length_c   1.000
_cell.angle_alpha   90.00
_cell.angle_beta   90.00
_cell.angle_gamma   90.00
#
_symmetry.space_group_name_H-M   'P 1'
#
loop_
_entity.id
_entity.type
_entity.pdbx_description
1 polymer ?
#
loop_
_entity_poly.entity_id
_entity_poly.type
_entity_poly.pdbx_seq_one_letter_code
_entity_poly.pdbx_strand_id
1 'polypeptide(L)'
;ITEDSNRNEMVQHVYDITYGTVNKDVDTLVVIDDSIVRGTTLKESIVRMLARLEPKKIIIVSSAPQIRYPDCYGIDMSKLGDFIAFKAVIDLLKDRRREHCLQELLNKCKELQRSGLLHTENVVQQLYKMFTTEDISLKIAELITPKGLNFPVQVIFQTIESLHRACPTNTGDWYFTGNYPTPGGNKVVNKAFINYMEGKNVRGY
;
A
#
# COMPACT_ATOMS: atom_id res chain seq x y z
N ILE A 1 -0.97 15.43 -20.29
CA ILE A 1 -0.39 14.06 -20.17
C ILE A 1 1.14 14.19 -20.03
N THR A 2 1.63 15.21 -19.31
CA THR A 2 3.04 15.66 -19.39
C THR A 2 3.71 15.84 -18.02
N GLU A 3 3.00 15.60 -16.90
CA GLU A 3 3.55 15.80 -15.55
C GLU A 3 4.13 14.52 -14.92
N ASP A 4 3.55 13.34 -15.20
CA ASP A 4 3.98 12.10 -14.54
C ASP A 4 5.34 11.57 -15.06
N SER A 5 5.68 11.82 -16.33
CA SER A 5 6.97 11.39 -16.91
C SER A 5 8.15 12.21 -16.38
N ASN A 6 7.97 13.54 -16.21
CA ASN A 6 9.02 14.42 -15.67
C ASN A 6 9.31 14.17 -14.18
N ARG A 7 8.32 13.69 -13.41
CA ARG A 7 8.54 13.32 -12.00
C ARG A 7 9.49 12.13 -11.85
N ASN A 8 9.37 11.11 -12.70
CA ASN A 8 10.20 9.91 -12.59
C ASN A 8 11.69 10.18 -12.82
N GLU A 9 12.03 11.17 -13.65
CA GLU A 9 13.43 11.62 -13.81
C GLU A 9 13.92 12.44 -12.60
N MET A 10 13.09 13.33 -12.04
CA MET A 10 13.49 14.14 -10.88
C MET A 10 13.79 13.32 -9.62
N VAL A 11 13.05 12.25 -9.33
CA VAL A 11 13.27 11.48 -8.08
C VAL A 11 14.62 10.74 -8.10
N GLN A 12 15.17 10.41 -9.26
CA GLN A 12 16.52 9.83 -9.36
C GLN A 12 17.62 10.79 -8.90
N HIS A 13 17.35 12.10 -8.86
CA HIS A 13 18.30 13.12 -8.43
C HIS A 13 18.15 13.52 -6.94
N VAL A 14 17.13 13.02 -6.25
CA VAL A 14 16.89 13.35 -4.83
C VAL A 14 17.76 12.49 -3.91
N TYR A 15 18.12 11.28 -4.34
CA TYR A 15 18.85 10.32 -3.53
C TYR A 15 20.19 9.98 -4.17
N ASP A 16 21.23 9.86 -3.33
CA ASP A 16 22.55 9.41 -3.73
C ASP A 16 23.08 8.38 -2.73
N ILE A 17 24.07 7.59 -3.16
CA ILE A 17 24.70 6.54 -2.38
C ILE A 17 26.19 6.83 -2.20
N THR A 18 26.70 6.59 -1.01
CA THR A 18 28.14 6.57 -0.79
C THR A 18 28.71 5.25 -1.32
N TYR A 19 29.62 5.32 -2.28
CA TYR A 19 30.29 4.14 -2.83
C TYR A 19 31.40 3.63 -1.89
N GLY A 20 31.67 2.33 -1.92
CA GLY A 20 32.75 1.70 -1.15
C GLY A 20 32.42 1.33 0.29
N THR A 21 31.19 1.55 0.74
CA THR A 21 30.71 1.18 2.09
C THR A 21 30.01 -0.19 2.13
N VAL A 22 29.68 -0.77 0.98
CA VAL A 22 28.93 -2.04 0.88
C VAL A 22 29.80 -3.07 0.17
N ASN A 23 29.97 -4.22 0.82
CA ASN A 23 30.62 -5.38 0.24
C ASN A 23 29.64 -6.15 -0.64
N LYS A 24 29.94 -6.17 -1.94
CA LYS A 24 29.19 -6.90 -2.96
C LYS A 24 28.94 -8.36 -2.53
N ASP A 25 27.71 -8.82 -2.73
CA ASP A 25 27.23 -10.20 -2.47
C ASP A 25 27.38 -10.69 -1.00
N VAL A 26 27.86 -9.83 -0.09
CA VAL A 26 28.08 -10.15 1.32
C VAL A 26 27.07 -9.42 2.20
N ASP A 27 27.00 -8.10 2.03
CA ASP A 27 26.26 -7.24 2.96
C ASP A 27 24.76 -7.25 2.70
N THR A 28 24.00 -7.13 3.78
CA THR A 28 22.54 -6.94 3.77
C THR A 28 22.24 -5.49 4.02
N LEU A 29 21.50 -4.85 3.11
CA LEU A 29 21.04 -3.48 3.31
C LEU A 29 19.69 -3.48 4.02
N VAL A 30 19.60 -2.74 5.12
CA VAL A 30 18.35 -2.47 5.82
C VAL A 30 18.01 -1.01 5.63
N VAL A 31 16.90 -0.74 4.95
CA VAL A 31 16.41 0.60 4.63
C VAL A 31 15.20 0.86 5.50
N ILE A 32 15.22 1.91 6.30
CA ILE A 32 14.08 2.30 7.13
C ILE A 32 13.41 3.50 6.48
N ASP A 33 12.11 3.38 6.23
CA ASP A 33 11.28 4.45 5.68
C ASP A 33 10.08 4.72 6.61
N ASP A 34 9.52 5.92 6.56
CA ASP A 34 8.43 6.30 7.44
C ASP A 34 7.19 5.43 7.18
N SER A 35 6.82 5.28 5.91
CA SER A 35 5.58 4.71 5.44
C SER A 35 5.71 4.29 3.97
N ILE A 36 4.88 3.33 3.54
CA ILE A 36 4.81 2.94 2.12
C ILE A 36 3.38 3.12 1.64
N VAL A 37 3.13 4.21 0.90
CA VAL A 37 1.79 4.53 0.35
C VAL A 37 1.63 3.92 -1.04
N ARG A 38 2.33 4.46 -2.05
CA ARG A 38 2.17 4.08 -3.47
C ARG A 38 3.19 3.05 -3.95
N GLY A 39 4.31 2.91 -3.24
CA GLY A 39 5.43 2.03 -3.60
C GLY A 39 6.29 2.49 -4.79
N THR A 40 5.89 3.54 -5.52
CA THR A 40 6.60 4.03 -6.71
C THR A 40 7.98 4.56 -6.39
N THR A 41 8.14 5.36 -5.33
CA THR A 41 9.44 5.89 -4.90
C THR A 41 10.43 4.77 -4.56
N LEU A 42 9.96 3.74 -3.85
CA LEU A 42 10.79 2.57 -3.54
C LEU A 42 11.21 1.85 -4.82
N LYS A 43 10.25 1.55 -5.70
CA LYS A 43 10.49 0.79 -6.93
C LYS A 43 11.39 1.51 -7.92
N GLU A 44 11.10 2.77 -8.21
CA GLU A 44 11.72 3.51 -9.32
C GLU A 44 13.03 4.19 -8.89
N SER A 45 13.21 4.45 -7.60
CA SER A 45 14.36 5.24 -7.11
C SER A 45 15.18 4.46 -6.09
N ILE A 46 14.63 4.14 -4.92
CA ILE A 46 15.44 3.62 -3.80
C ILE A 46 16.00 2.23 -4.10
N VAL A 47 15.15 1.26 -4.47
CA VAL A 47 15.58 -0.12 -4.74
C VAL A 47 16.52 -0.17 -5.95
N ARG A 48 16.23 0.57 -7.03
CA ARG A 48 17.11 0.64 -8.21
C ARG A 48 18.47 1.26 -7.91
N MET A 49 18.50 2.31 -7.10
CA MET A 49 19.73 2.98 -6.69
C MET A 49 20.58 2.05 -5.83
N LEU A 50 20.01 1.48 -4.77
CA LEU A 50 20.72 0.55 -3.88
C LEU A 50 21.16 -0.72 -4.59
N ALA A 51 20.44 -1.14 -5.63
CA ALA A 51 20.82 -2.30 -6.43
C ALA A 51 22.16 -2.17 -7.14
N ARG A 52 22.62 -0.93 -7.41
CA ARG A 52 23.94 -0.68 -8.00
C ARG A 52 25.08 -1.07 -7.06
N LEU A 53 24.81 -1.23 -5.76
CA LEU A 53 25.78 -1.69 -4.76
C LEU A 53 25.89 -3.22 -4.70
N GLU A 54 25.04 -3.94 -5.45
CA GLU A 54 25.01 -5.40 -5.52
C GLU A 54 25.03 -6.08 -4.12
N PRO A 55 24.13 -5.70 -3.20
CA PRO A 55 24.09 -6.32 -1.89
C PRO A 55 23.59 -7.78 -1.98
N LYS A 56 23.86 -8.57 -0.94
CA LYS A 56 23.31 -9.92 -0.80
C LYS A 56 21.79 -9.94 -0.79
N LYS A 57 21.17 -8.93 -0.16
CA LYS A 57 19.72 -8.72 -0.10
C LYS A 57 19.40 -7.30 0.37
N ILE A 58 18.19 -6.83 0.07
CA ILE A 58 17.64 -5.58 0.61
C ILE A 58 16.43 -5.90 1.49
N ILE A 59 16.38 -5.31 2.69
CA ILE A 59 15.23 -5.33 3.60
C ILE A 59 14.74 -3.91 3.75
N ILE A 60 13.52 -3.64 3.32
CA ILE A 60 12.84 -2.37 3.57
C ILE A 60 11.98 -2.53 4.82
N VAL A 61 12.12 -1.62 5.76
CA VAL A 61 11.38 -1.60 7.02
C VAL A 61 10.55 -0.32 7.04
N SER A 62 9.23 -0.46 6.99
CA SER A 62 8.31 0.65 7.19
C SER A 62 8.05 0.84 8.68
N SER A 63 8.25 2.07 9.16
CA SER A 63 7.95 2.43 10.55
C SER A 63 6.45 2.52 10.85
N ALA A 64 5.60 2.46 9.82
CA ALA A 64 4.14 2.42 9.91
C ALA A 64 3.58 1.06 9.47
N PRO A 65 2.36 0.70 9.90
CA PRO A 65 1.63 -0.42 9.30
C PRO A 65 1.27 -0.18 7.84
N GLN A 66 0.81 -1.23 7.17
CA GLN A 66 0.33 -1.15 5.79
C GLN A 66 -0.82 -0.15 5.67
N ILE A 67 -0.66 0.87 4.82
CA ILE A 67 -1.71 1.84 4.50
C ILE A 67 -2.69 1.17 3.54
N ARG A 68 -3.89 0.86 4.04
CA ARG A 68 -4.88 0.00 3.39
C ARG A 68 -6.14 0.72 2.97
N TYR A 69 -6.51 1.81 3.65
CA TYR A 69 -7.79 2.49 3.46
C TYR A 69 -7.59 4.01 3.28
N PRO A 70 -8.48 4.68 2.54
CA PRO A 70 -8.36 6.10 2.28
C PRO A 70 -8.60 6.94 3.54
N ASP A 71 -7.96 8.09 3.61
CA ASP A 71 -8.27 9.10 4.61
C ASP A 71 -9.40 10.02 4.13
N CYS A 72 -10.26 10.42 5.07
CA CYS A 72 -11.34 11.37 4.85
C CYS A 72 -11.37 12.51 5.88
N TYR A 73 -10.28 12.69 6.64
CA TYR A 73 -10.19 13.64 7.75
C TYR A 73 -9.11 14.71 7.55
N GLY A 74 -8.47 14.76 6.38
CA GLY A 74 -7.63 15.89 5.96
C GLY A 74 -6.35 15.50 5.21
N ILE A 75 -6.03 14.21 5.10
CA ILE A 75 -4.85 13.72 4.41
C ILE A 75 -5.20 13.33 2.97
N ASP A 76 -4.37 13.73 2.00
CA ASP A 76 -4.60 13.44 0.57
C ASP A 76 -4.27 11.99 0.19
N MET A 77 -5.06 11.05 0.72
CA MET A 77 -5.01 9.62 0.46
C MET A 77 -6.41 9.10 0.16
N SER A 78 -6.98 9.47 -0.99
CA SER A 78 -8.42 9.29 -1.26
C SER A 78 -8.77 8.17 -2.25
N LYS A 79 -7.77 7.61 -2.96
CA LYS A 79 -7.97 6.63 -4.04
C LYS A 79 -7.36 5.28 -3.69
N LEU A 80 -8.19 4.26 -3.53
CA LEU A 80 -7.73 2.90 -3.21
C LEU A 80 -6.72 2.36 -4.23
N GLY A 81 -6.95 2.62 -5.52
CA GLY A 81 -6.05 2.19 -6.59
C GLY A 81 -4.64 2.76 -6.52
N ASP A 82 -4.39 3.78 -5.70
CA ASP A 82 -3.05 4.33 -5.50
C ASP A 82 -2.25 3.55 -4.45
N PHE A 83 -2.89 2.83 -3.53
CA PHE A 83 -2.21 2.17 -2.42
C PHE A 83 -1.55 0.86 -2.86
N ILE A 84 -0.28 0.68 -2.50
CA ILE A 84 0.46 -0.53 -2.84
C ILE A 84 -0.12 -1.76 -2.15
N ALA A 85 -0.64 -1.61 -0.92
CA ALA A 85 -1.30 -2.70 -0.19
C ALA A 85 -2.59 -3.15 -0.90
N PHE A 86 -3.37 -2.21 -1.44
CA PHE A 86 -4.56 -2.54 -2.21
C PHE A 86 -4.18 -3.22 -3.53
N LYS A 87 -3.19 -2.69 -4.27
CA LYS A 87 -2.66 -3.35 -5.48
C LYS A 87 -2.18 -4.78 -5.21
N ALA A 88 -1.48 -4.99 -4.11
CA ALA A 88 -1.01 -6.31 -3.69
C ALA A 88 -2.17 -7.28 -3.45
N VAL A 89 -3.24 -6.85 -2.77
CA VAL A 89 -4.45 -7.66 -2.59
C VAL A 89 -5.12 -7.99 -3.91
N ILE A 90 -5.23 -7.04 -4.83
CA ILE A 90 -5.80 -7.30 -6.17
C ILE A 90 -4.95 -8.32 -6.95
N ASP A 91 -3.62 -8.23 -6.89
CA ASP A 91 -2.75 -9.21 -7.54
C ASP A 91 -2.82 -10.60 -6.89
N LEU A 92 -2.86 -10.66 -5.56
CA LEU A 92 -3.06 -11.93 -4.84
C LEU A 92 -4.40 -12.59 -5.18
N LEU A 93 -5.47 -11.82 -5.39
CA LEU A 93 -6.74 -12.35 -5.85
C LEU A 93 -6.63 -12.96 -7.25
N LYS A 94 -5.87 -12.33 -8.16
CA LYS A 94 -5.61 -12.89 -9.50
C LYS A 94 -4.80 -14.17 -9.45
N ASP A 95 -3.73 -14.18 -8.66
CA ASP A 95 -2.88 -15.37 -8.48
C ASP A 95 -3.69 -16.57 -7.98
N ARG A 96 -4.66 -16.31 -7.09
CA ARG A 96 -5.54 -17.33 -6.52
C ARG A 96 -6.82 -17.58 -7.34
N ARG A 97 -7.02 -16.91 -8.48
CA ARG A 97 -8.23 -16.99 -9.32
C ARG A 97 -9.53 -16.67 -8.55
N ARG A 98 -9.46 -15.69 -7.65
CA ARG A 98 -10.55 -15.24 -6.75
C ARG A 98 -11.08 -13.84 -7.10
N GLU A 99 -10.89 -13.38 -8.33
CA GLU A 99 -11.33 -12.05 -8.78
C GLU A 99 -12.85 -11.88 -8.69
N HIS A 100 -13.62 -12.97 -8.75
CA HIS A 100 -15.08 -12.95 -8.55
C HIS A 100 -15.49 -12.30 -7.21
N CYS A 101 -14.68 -12.43 -6.17
CA CYS A 101 -14.94 -11.79 -4.87
C CYS A 101 -15.02 -10.25 -4.98
N LEU A 102 -14.30 -9.63 -5.91
CA LEU A 102 -14.38 -8.18 -6.14
C LEU A 102 -15.77 -7.78 -6.63
N GLN A 103 -16.37 -8.58 -7.52
CA GLN A 103 -17.70 -8.33 -8.05
C GLN A 103 -18.78 -8.55 -6.98
N GLU A 104 -18.63 -9.56 -6.12
CA GLU A 104 -19.53 -9.81 -4.99
C GLU A 104 -19.55 -8.62 -4.02
N LEU A 105 -18.36 -8.12 -3.64
CA LEU A 105 -18.25 -6.96 -2.76
C LEU A 105 -18.75 -5.68 -3.42
N LEU A 106 -18.56 -5.53 -4.74
CA LEU A 106 -19.13 -4.41 -5.49
C LEU A 106 -20.66 -4.44 -5.44
N ASN A 107 -21.26 -5.60 -5.65
CA ASN A 107 -22.71 -5.78 -5.61
C ASN A 107 -23.25 -5.44 -4.21
N LYS A 108 -22.57 -5.90 -3.15
CA LYS A 108 -22.89 -5.55 -1.75
C LYS A 108 -22.81 -4.04 -1.51
N CYS A 109 -21.73 -3.38 -1.95
CA CYS A 109 -21.62 -1.92 -1.86
C CYS A 109 -22.77 -1.20 -2.60
N LYS A 110 -23.13 -1.66 -3.79
CA LYS A 110 -24.25 -1.08 -4.57
C LYS A 110 -25.61 -1.29 -3.93
N GLU A 111 -25.82 -2.42 -3.25
CA GLU A 111 -27.04 -2.66 -2.47
C GLU A 111 -27.11 -1.71 -1.27
N LEU A 112 -26.05 -1.64 -0.46
CA LEU A 112 -25.97 -0.71 0.67
C LEU A 112 -26.14 0.75 0.22
N GLN A 113 -25.60 1.12 -0.94
CA GLN A 113 -25.77 2.46 -1.51
C GLN A 113 -27.24 2.74 -1.88
N ARG A 114 -27.93 1.81 -2.53
CA ARG A 114 -29.35 1.94 -2.90
C ARG A 114 -30.26 2.07 -1.68
N SER A 115 -29.93 1.35 -0.61
CA SER A 115 -30.68 1.37 0.65
C SER A 115 -30.29 2.54 1.58
N GLY A 116 -29.33 3.39 1.20
CA GLY A 116 -28.86 4.49 2.04
C GLY A 116 -27.97 4.07 3.23
N LEU A 117 -27.54 2.80 3.28
CA LEU A 117 -26.81 2.16 4.37
C LEU A 117 -25.30 2.02 4.10
N LEU A 118 -24.75 2.69 3.09
CA LEU A 118 -23.31 2.59 2.74
C LEU A 118 -22.34 2.97 3.87
N HIS A 119 -22.84 3.63 4.92
CA HIS A 119 -22.08 4.09 6.08
C HIS A 119 -22.04 3.05 7.24
N THR A 120 -22.84 1.99 7.17
CA THR A 120 -23.04 1.07 8.32
C THR A 120 -21.89 0.09 8.51
N GLU A 121 -21.15 -0.24 7.46
CA GLU A 121 -19.99 -1.13 7.52
C GLU A 121 -18.92 -0.75 6.50
N ASN A 122 -17.66 -1.12 6.76
CA ASN A 122 -16.58 -1.04 5.78
C ASN A 122 -16.48 -2.37 5.02
N VAL A 123 -17.03 -2.41 3.81
CA VAL A 123 -17.06 -3.64 2.99
C VAL A 123 -15.64 -4.01 2.53
N VAL A 124 -14.77 -3.02 2.34
CA VAL A 124 -13.38 -3.21 1.86
C VAL A 124 -12.54 -4.00 2.87
N GLN A 125 -12.86 -3.98 4.16
CA GLN A 125 -12.21 -4.85 5.16
C GLN A 125 -12.28 -6.33 4.79
N GLN A 126 -13.35 -6.76 4.09
CA GLN A 126 -13.51 -8.15 3.68
C GLN A 126 -12.43 -8.59 2.68
N LEU A 127 -11.89 -7.68 1.86
CA LEU A 127 -10.78 -7.99 0.94
C LEU A 127 -9.51 -8.32 1.71
N TYR A 128 -9.14 -7.47 2.66
CA TYR A 128 -7.91 -7.65 3.44
C TYR A 128 -7.97 -8.87 4.36
N LYS A 129 -9.17 -9.24 4.86
CA LYS A 129 -9.36 -10.46 5.68
C LYS A 129 -9.09 -11.77 4.93
N MET A 130 -9.01 -11.77 3.60
CA MET A 130 -8.72 -12.97 2.81
C MET A 130 -7.24 -13.36 2.80
N PHE A 131 -6.37 -12.50 3.33
CA PHE A 131 -4.92 -12.65 3.28
C PHE A 131 -4.29 -12.31 4.64
N THR A 132 -3.13 -12.90 4.93
CA THR A 132 -2.35 -12.52 6.09
C THR A 132 -1.58 -11.21 5.83
N THR A 133 -1.11 -10.57 6.89
CA THR A 133 -0.20 -9.41 6.79
C THR A 133 1.06 -9.77 6.01
N GLU A 134 1.55 -11.00 6.17
CA GLU A 134 2.74 -11.53 5.53
C GLU A 134 2.50 -11.77 4.04
N ASP A 135 1.36 -12.35 3.65
CA ASP A 135 0.97 -12.53 2.24
C ASP A 135 1.03 -11.19 1.49
N ILE A 136 0.42 -10.16 2.09
CA ILE A 136 0.40 -8.81 1.51
C ILE A 136 1.82 -8.22 1.47
N SER A 137 2.61 -8.37 2.53
CA SER A 137 3.98 -7.83 2.58
C SER A 137 4.89 -8.48 1.53
N LEU A 138 4.78 -9.80 1.34
CA LEU A 138 5.50 -10.54 0.30
C LEU A 138 5.11 -10.06 -1.09
N LYS A 139 3.81 -9.88 -1.35
CA LYS A 139 3.35 -9.35 -2.64
C LYS A 139 3.77 -7.90 -2.85
N ILE A 140 3.78 -7.06 -1.81
CA ILE A 140 4.31 -5.69 -1.90
C ILE A 140 5.80 -5.74 -2.28
N ALA A 141 6.60 -6.62 -1.64
CA ALA A 141 8.01 -6.78 -1.95
C ALA A 141 8.23 -7.16 -3.43
N GLU A 142 7.42 -8.06 -3.97
CA GLU A 142 7.41 -8.40 -5.39
C GLU A 142 7.09 -7.19 -6.27
N LEU A 143 6.03 -6.43 -5.95
CA LEU A 143 5.58 -5.29 -6.75
C LEU A 143 6.60 -4.14 -6.82
N ILE A 144 7.36 -3.92 -5.74
CA ILE A 144 8.40 -2.89 -5.67
C ILE A 144 9.76 -3.38 -6.18
N THR A 145 9.94 -4.67 -6.44
CA THR A 145 11.18 -5.21 -6.99
C THR A 145 11.27 -4.91 -8.50
N PRO A 146 12.30 -4.19 -8.96
CA PRO A 146 12.53 -3.99 -10.39
C PRO A 146 12.81 -5.31 -11.11
N LYS A 147 12.39 -5.41 -12.37
CA LYS A 147 12.72 -6.57 -13.21
C LYS A 147 14.23 -6.66 -13.42
N GLY A 148 14.76 -7.89 -13.44
CA GLY A 148 16.18 -8.16 -13.66
C GLY A 148 17.06 -8.04 -12.41
N LEU A 149 16.46 -7.85 -11.23
CA LEU A 149 17.18 -7.90 -9.96
C LEU A 149 17.47 -9.37 -9.58
N ASN A 150 18.72 -9.67 -9.24
CA ASN A 150 19.20 -11.04 -9.00
C ASN A 150 19.31 -11.43 -7.52
N PHE A 151 18.90 -10.54 -6.62
CA PHE A 151 18.92 -10.78 -5.18
C PHE A 151 17.57 -10.40 -4.56
N PRO A 152 17.21 -10.98 -3.39
CA PRO A 152 15.89 -10.80 -2.82
C PRO A 152 15.70 -9.40 -2.21
N VAL A 153 14.49 -8.89 -2.38
CA VAL A 153 13.97 -7.71 -1.67
C VAL A 153 12.88 -8.18 -0.71
N GLN A 154 12.96 -7.75 0.54
CA GLN A 154 11.97 -8.02 1.58
C GLN A 154 11.36 -6.71 2.07
N VAL A 155 10.11 -6.77 2.50
CA VAL A 155 9.43 -5.63 3.13
C VAL A 155 8.87 -6.08 4.47
N ILE A 156 9.19 -5.33 5.51
CA ILE A 156 8.70 -5.51 6.87
C ILE A 156 7.92 -4.26 7.24
N PHE A 157 6.68 -4.45 7.71
CA PHE A 157 5.85 -3.35 8.23
C PHE A 157 5.80 -3.42 9.74
N GLN A 158 5.69 -2.26 10.40
CA GLN A 158 5.29 -2.20 11.79
C GLN A 158 3.90 -2.84 11.95
N THR A 159 3.69 -3.63 13.00
CA THR A 159 2.36 -4.19 13.30
C THR A 159 1.46 -3.14 13.94
N ILE A 160 0.14 -3.30 13.79
CA ILE A 160 -0.84 -2.40 14.41
C ILE A 160 -0.71 -2.44 15.94
N GLU A 161 -0.48 -3.62 16.50
CA GLU A 161 -0.27 -3.81 17.95
C GLU A 161 1.00 -3.09 18.42
N SER A 162 2.07 -3.11 17.61
CA SER A 162 3.28 -2.37 17.92
C SER A 162 3.06 -0.86 17.84
N LEU A 163 2.30 -0.38 16.85
CA LEU A 163 1.94 1.03 16.73
C LEU A 163 1.18 1.50 17.98
N HIS A 164 0.16 0.75 18.41
CA HIS A 164 -0.62 1.09 19.60
C HIS A 164 0.23 1.10 20.88
N ARG A 165 1.21 0.19 21.01
CA ARG A 165 2.16 0.22 22.13
C ARG A 165 3.09 1.43 22.08
N ALA A 166 3.53 1.84 20.90
CA ALA A 166 4.43 2.99 20.73
C ALA A 166 3.71 4.32 20.92
N CYS A 167 2.43 4.40 20.55
CA CYS A 167 1.63 5.62 20.55
C CYS A 167 0.29 5.44 21.29
N PRO A 168 0.28 5.11 22.60
CA PRO A 168 -0.91 4.66 23.32
C PRO A 168 -2.03 5.71 23.44
N THR A 169 -1.68 7.00 23.32
CA THR A 169 -2.64 8.11 23.39
C THR A 169 -3.17 8.56 22.02
N ASN A 170 -2.65 7.98 20.93
CA ASN A 170 -3.04 8.33 19.56
C ASN A 170 -3.93 7.23 18.99
N THR A 171 -5.22 7.50 18.87
CA THR A 171 -6.23 6.52 18.44
C THR A 171 -6.47 6.49 16.93
N GLY A 172 -5.78 7.35 16.17
CA GLY A 172 -5.98 7.49 14.73
C GLY A 172 -5.30 6.39 13.91
N ASP A 173 -6.01 5.29 13.68
CA ASP A 173 -5.49 4.12 12.95
C ASP A 173 -6.35 3.64 11.77
N TRP A 174 -7.42 4.37 11.43
CA TRP A 174 -8.46 3.92 10.51
C TRP A 174 -7.95 3.60 9.10
N TYR A 175 -6.88 4.25 8.64
CA TYR A 175 -6.27 3.97 7.34
C TYR A 175 -5.41 2.69 7.34
N PHE A 176 -5.10 2.12 8.51
CA PHE A 176 -4.50 0.80 8.68
C PHE A 176 -5.53 -0.28 8.99
N THR A 177 -6.48 0.00 9.89
CA THR A 177 -7.45 -0.97 10.43
C THR A 177 -8.74 -1.05 9.62
N GLY A 178 -9.14 0.06 8.99
CA GLY A 178 -10.44 0.23 8.34
C GLY A 178 -11.56 0.58 9.33
N ASN A 179 -11.23 0.76 10.62
CA ASN A 179 -12.18 1.12 11.67
C ASN A 179 -12.33 2.64 11.73
N TYR A 180 -13.19 3.19 10.88
CA TYR A 180 -13.40 4.64 10.84
C TYR A 180 -14.13 5.13 12.11
N PRO A 181 -13.68 6.26 12.70
CA PRO A 181 -14.33 6.83 13.88
C PRO A 181 -15.70 7.47 13.57
N THR A 182 -16.02 7.69 12.29
CA THR A 182 -17.33 8.23 11.88
C THR A 182 -17.99 7.37 10.80
N PRO A 183 -19.33 7.31 10.75
CA PRO A 183 -20.05 6.64 9.66
C PRO A 183 -19.70 7.20 8.26
N GLY A 184 -19.34 8.49 8.21
CA GLY A 184 -18.86 9.13 6.98
C GLY A 184 -17.61 8.45 6.41
N GLY A 185 -16.70 7.97 7.26
CA GLY A 185 -15.51 7.25 6.82
C GLY A 185 -15.83 5.95 6.09
N ASN A 186 -16.75 5.14 6.64
CA ASN A 186 -17.25 3.93 5.97
C ASN A 186 -17.87 4.24 4.60
N LYS A 187 -18.64 5.33 4.52
CA LYS A 187 -19.22 5.77 3.25
C LYS A 187 -18.13 6.13 2.22
N VAL A 188 -17.08 6.84 2.64
CA VAL A 188 -15.97 7.25 1.76
C VAL A 188 -15.20 6.05 1.23
N VAL A 189 -14.80 5.11 2.09
CA VAL A 189 -14.03 3.93 1.66
C VAL A 189 -14.83 3.04 0.71
N ASN A 190 -16.12 2.82 0.99
CA ASN A 190 -16.98 2.03 0.13
C ASN A 190 -17.22 2.74 -1.22
N LYS A 191 -17.40 4.06 -1.23
CA LYS A 191 -17.51 4.85 -2.46
C LYS A 191 -16.20 4.86 -3.25
N ALA A 192 -15.05 4.95 -2.59
CA ALA A 192 -13.74 4.81 -3.23
C ALA A 192 -13.56 3.43 -3.89
N PHE A 193 -14.09 2.37 -3.27
CA PHE A 193 -14.08 1.03 -3.85
C PHE A 193 -14.99 0.91 -5.07
N ILE A 194 -16.22 1.45 -5.00
CA ILE A 194 -17.11 1.53 -6.18
C ILE A 194 -16.42 2.28 -7.32
N ASN A 195 -15.81 3.44 -7.04
CA ASN A 195 -15.10 4.23 -8.04
C ASN A 195 -13.98 3.43 -8.70
N TYR A 196 -13.16 2.73 -7.91
CA TYR A 196 -12.09 1.87 -8.42
C TYR A 196 -12.64 0.79 -9.35
N MET A 197 -13.68 0.06 -8.92
CA MET A 197 -14.28 -1.01 -9.71
C MET A 197 -14.95 -0.52 -11.00
N GLU A 198 -15.45 0.72 -11.02
CA GLU A 198 -16.05 1.35 -12.20
C GLU A 198 -15.03 2.08 -13.08
N GLY A 199 -13.73 2.00 -12.77
CA GLY A 199 -12.67 2.66 -13.53
C GLY A 199 -12.68 4.20 -13.41
N LYS A 200 -13.36 4.76 -12.40
CA LYS A 200 -13.48 6.20 -12.19
C LYS A 200 -12.30 6.73 -11.38
N ASN A 201 -11.58 7.69 -11.95
CA ASN A 201 -10.43 8.32 -11.28
C ASN A 201 -10.83 9.51 -10.38
N VAL A 202 -11.84 9.34 -9.54
CA VAL A 202 -12.43 10.40 -8.69
C VAL A 202 -12.32 10.08 -7.19
N ARG A 203 -12.34 11.12 -6.34
CA ARG A 203 -12.27 10.96 -4.88
C ARG A 203 -13.54 10.29 -4.33
N GLY A 204 -13.40 9.63 -3.18
CA GLY A 204 -14.49 8.90 -2.52
C GLY A 204 -15.51 9.77 -1.78
N TYR A 205 -15.26 11.08 -1.62
CA TYR A 205 -16.19 12.05 -1.03
C TYR A 205 -16.74 12.96 -2.12
#